data_AF-A0A9P5QUH1-F1
#
_entry.id   AF-A0A9P5QUH1-F1
#
_cell.length_a   1.000
_cell.length_b   1.000
_cell.length_c   1.000
_cell.angle_alpha   90.00
_cell.angle_beta   90.00
_cell.angle_gamma   90.00
#
_symmetry.space_group_name_H-M   'P 1'
#
loop_
_entity.id
_entity.type
_entity.pdbx_description
1 polymer ?
#
loop_
_entity_poly.entity_id
_entity_poly.type
_entity_poly.pdbx_seq_one_letter_code
_entity_poly.pdbx_strand_id
1 'polypeptide(L)'
;MLSLRTLAVTFSLALLSATALALPAPAAAPCHSDNVHAMGETHEQAAGLARKLVKNTSVGTFMSVMNSSQKSAVAGYPFGSMDYYVDDCQDSGTPLLLLSHLQINVQNARSSNQVSLAIRRLPGEGERGNPMVDPRVTLMGRLVPVEASKEKKAEECFVAKHPEAKWWLPGAGFHDFKWYNLEIEEIYYIGGFGGIHYIGWIDVDTYYQANANSNSARLTAVEDKSESSGSFFRQQTTFA
;
A
#
# COMPACT_ATOMS: atom_id res chain seq x y z
N MET A 1 -76.31 42.61 -14.27
CA MET A 1 -77.06 42.17 -15.47
C MET A 1 -76.07 41.98 -16.60
N LEU A 2 -76.11 40.81 -17.26
CA LEU A 2 -75.41 40.44 -18.52
C LEU A 2 -73.87 40.43 -18.48
N SER A 3 -73.12 39.54 -19.13
CA SER A 3 -73.43 38.42 -20.03
C SER A 3 -72.17 37.55 -20.15
N LEU A 4 -72.37 36.24 -20.20
CA LEU A 4 -71.39 35.23 -20.64
C LEU A 4 -70.69 35.63 -21.94
N ARG A 5 -69.40 35.32 -22.06
CA ARG A 5 -68.82 34.66 -23.24
C ARG A 5 -67.70 33.69 -22.86
N THR A 6 -68.01 32.41 -23.01
CA THR A 6 -67.15 31.25 -22.91
C THR A 6 -66.15 31.24 -24.08
N LEU A 7 -64.85 31.16 -23.81
CA LEU A 7 -63.85 30.77 -24.82
C LEU A 7 -63.40 29.34 -24.51
N ALA A 8 -63.82 28.40 -25.37
CA ALA A 8 -63.29 27.05 -25.37
C ALA A 8 -61.89 27.08 -26.02
N VAL A 9 -60.86 26.80 -25.24
CA VAL A 9 -59.49 26.58 -25.74
C VAL A 9 -59.33 25.07 -25.95
N THR A 10 -59.34 24.64 -27.20
CA THR A 10 -59.05 23.26 -27.59
C THR A 10 -57.55 23.00 -27.46
N PHE A 11 -57.15 22.16 -26.51
CA PHE A 11 -55.78 21.65 -26.39
C PHE A 11 -55.64 20.41 -27.29
N SER A 12 -54.97 20.56 -28.44
CA SER A 12 -54.57 19.44 -29.28
C SER A 12 -53.30 18.81 -28.69
N LEU A 13 -53.44 17.63 -28.08
CA LEU A 13 -52.32 16.85 -27.56
C LEU A 13 -51.69 16.03 -28.71
N ALA A 14 -50.62 16.53 -29.31
CA ALA A 14 -49.82 15.75 -30.26
C ALA A 14 -48.90 14.79 -29.49
N LEU A 15 -49.22 13.49 -29.49
CA LEU A 15 -48.30 12.45 -29.04
C LEU A 15 -47.15 12.31 -30.05
N LEU A 16 -45.97 12.84 -29.72
CA LEU A 16 -44.74 12.42 -30.38
C LEU A 16 -44.25 11.12 -29.72
N SER A 17 -44.48 9.99 -30.40
CA SER A 17 -43.82 8.73 -30.07
C SER A 17 -42.35 8.81 -30.48
N ALA A 18 -41.47 9.08 -29.53
CA ALA A 18 -40.03 8.94 -29.74
C ALA A 18 -39.66 7.45 -29.67
N THR A 19 -39.66 6.78 -30.83
CA THR A 19 -38.98 5.48 -30.95
C THR A 19 -37.48 5.72 -30.96
N ALA A 20 -36.87 5.66 -29.77
CA ALA A 20 -35.43 5.59 -29.66
C ALA A 20 -34.95 4.24 -30.22
N LEU A 21 -34.34 4.26 -31.41
CA LEU A 21 -33.53 3.14 -31.90
C LEU A 21 -32.32 3.01 -30.97
N ALA A 22 -32.42 2.11 -29.99
CA ALA A 22 -31.27 1.70 -29.19
C ALA A 22 -30.29 0.97 -30.10
N LEU A 23 -29.19 1.64 -30.46
CA LEU A 23 -28.03 0.98 -31.04
C LEU A 23 -27.48 -0.02 -30.00
N PRO A 24 -27.15 -1.26 -30.39
CA PRO A 24 -26.52 -2.19 -29.47
C PRO A 24 -25.18 -1.61 -29.05
N ALA A 25 -25.01 -1.40 -27.73
CA ALA A 25 -23.71 -1.07 -27.17
C ALA A 25 -22.71 -2.16 -27.59
N PRO A 26 -21.52 -1.82 -28.11
CA PRO A 26 -20.50 -2.83 -28.35
C PRO A 26 -20.25 -3.52 -27.01
N ALA A 27 -20.31 -4.86 -27.02
CA ALA A 27 -19.99 -5.64 -25.84
C ALA A 27 -18.63 -5.15 -25.31
N ALA A 28 -18.62 -4.65 -24.08
CA ALA A 28 -17.37 -4.29 -23.42
C ALA A 28 -16.52 -5.56 -23.37
N ALA A 29 -15.50 -5.62 -24.22
CA ALA A 29 -14.44 -6.60 -24.02
C ALA A 29 -13.91 -6.37 -22.60
N PRO A 30 -13.83 -7.40 -21.74
CA PRO A 30 -13.27 -7.23 -20.40
C PRO A 30 -11.88 -6.64 -20.54
N CYS A 31 -11.69 -5.39 -20.11
CA CYS A 31 -10.38 -4.73 -20.16
C CYS A 31 -9.39 -5.36 -19.18
N HIS A 32 -9.86 -6.27 -18.32
CA HIS A 32 -9.09 -7.02 -17.35
C HIS A 32 -9.45 -8.50 -17.45
N SER A 33 -8.48 -9.33 -17.84
CA SER A 33 -8.44 -10.70 -17.36
C SER A 33 -8.04 -10.64 -15.89
N ASP A 34 -8.75 -11.35 -15.01
CA ASP A 34 -8.47 -11.42 -13.57
C ASP A 34 -7.06 -11.98 -13.23
N ASN A 35 -6.31 -12.43 -14.24
CA ASN A 35 -4.94 -12.90 -14.12
C ASN A 35 -4.03 -12.16 -15.12
N VAL A 36 -3.67 -10.92 -14.83
CA VAL A 36 -2.48 -10.32 -15.45
C VAL A 36 -1.26 -10.91 -14.76
N HIS A 37 -0.84 -12.09 -15.19
CA HIS A 37 0.45 -12.63 -14.78
C HIS A 37 1.53 -11.70 -15.33
N ALA A 38 2.37 -11.16 -14.44
CA ALA A 38 3.57 -10.47 -14.85
C ALA A 38 4.37 -11.39 -15.78
N MET A 39 4.71 -10.90 -16.97
CA MET A 39 5.49 -11.73 -17.90
C MET A 39 6.95 -11.92 -17.43
N GLY A 40 7.40 -11.17 -16.42
CA GLY A 40 8.79 -11.15 -15.95
C GLY A 40 9.03 -11.73 -14.56
N GLU A 41 8.20 -11.38 -13.57
CA GLU A 41 8.36 -11.78 -12.16
C GLU A 41 7.39 -12.90 -11.76
N THR A 42 7.91 -14.03 -11.25
CA THR A 42 7.08 -15.05 -10.59
C THR A 42 6.63 -14.58 -9.21
N HIS A 43 5.63 -15.26 -8.64
CA HIS A 43 5.16 -15.02 -7.28
C HIS A 43 6.28 -15.20 -6.24
N GLU A 44 7.12 -16.23 -6.37
CA GLU A 44 8.25 -16.50 -5.48
C GLU A 44 9.35 -15.43 -5.61
N GLN A 45 9.59 -14.94 -6.83
CA GLN A 45 10.51 -13.83 -7.06
C GLN A 45 9.99 -12.54 -6.42
N ALA A 46 8.68 -12.26 -6.57
CA ALA A 46 8.03 -11.13 -5.93
C ALA A 46 8.13 -11.20 -4.40
N ALA A 47 7.97 -12.39 -3.81
CA ALA A 47 8.16 -12.63 -2.39
C ALA A 47 9.60 -12.31 -1.93
N GLY A 48 10.61 -12.77 -2.67
CA GLY A 48 12.01 -12.44 -2.39
C GLY A 48 12.32 -10.94 -2.52
N LEU A 49 11.74 -10.27 -3.51
CA LEU A 49 11.87 -8.83 -3.71
C LEU A 49 11.16 -8.02 -2.61
N ALA A 50 9.97 -8.45 -2.18
CA ALA A 50 9.26 -7.86 -1.04
C ALA A 50 10.10 -7.99 0.24
N ARG A 51 10.64 -9.18 0.52
CA ARG A 51 11.55 -9.42 1.65
C ARG A 51 12.77 -8.52 1.61
N LYS A 52 13.40 -8.37 0.44
CA LYS A 52 14.54 -7.48 0.24
C LYS A 52 14.17 -6.02 0.51
N LEU A 53 13.00 -5.57 0.05
CA LEU A 53 12.51 -4.21 0.28
C LEU A 53 12.28 -3.94 1.77
N VAL A 54 11.62 -4.86 2.48
CA VAL A 54 11.38 -4.77 3.92
C VAL A 54 12.70 -4.68 4.67
N LYS A 55 13.66 -5.56 4.37
CA LYS A 55 14.97 -5.59 5.02
C LYS A 55 15.79 -4.30 4.85
N ASN A 56 15.71 -3.67 3.68
CA ASN A 56 16.61 -2.57 3.33
C ASN A 56 16.05 -1.17 3.62
N THR A 57 14.73 -1.01 3.79
CA THR A 57 14.12 0.32 3.92
C THR A 57 14.11 0.83 5.35
N SER A 58 13.74 0.00 6.33
CA SER A 58 13.70 0.31 7.78
C SER A 58 12.81 1.48 8.23
N VAL A 59 12.05 2.08 7.30
CA VAL A 59 11.07 3.15 7.56
C VAL A 59 9.81 2.86 6.74
N GLY A 60 8.64 2.98 7.35
CA GLY A 60 7.37 2.72 6.68
C GLY A 60 6.27 3.67 7.14
N THR A 61 5.15 3.67 6.41
CA THR A 61 3.92 4.34 6.85
C THR A 61 3.09 3.31 7.61
N PHE A 62 3.04 3.46 8.92
CA PHE A 62 2.20 2.66 9.79
C PHE A 62 0.78 3.20 9.78
N MET A 63 -0.18 2.32 9.51
CA MET A 63 -1.57 2.67 9.30
C MET A 63 -2.48 1.92 10.27
N SER A 64 -3.52 2.60 10.71
CA SER A 64 -4.58 2.07 11.56
C SER A 64 -5.92 2.72 11.21
N VAL A 65 -6.99 2.29 11.88
CA VAL A 65 -8.31 2.90 11.74
C VAL A 65 -8.61 3.77 12.95
N MET A 66 -8.95 5.03 12.71
CA MET A 66 -9.36 5.96 13.76
C MET A 66 -10.57 5.42 14.52
N ASN A 67 -10.47 5.41 15.85
CA ASN A 67 -11.59 5.07 16.72
C ASN A 67 -12.27 6.33 17.29
N SER A 68 -13.52 6.18 17.76
CA SER A 68 -14.31 7.30 18.28
C SER A 68 -13.77 7.90 19.58
N SER A 69 -13.00 7.15 20.37
CA SER A 69 -12.37 7.63 21.62
C SER A 69 -11.24 8.62 21.38
N GLN A 70 -10.55 8.52 20.24
CA GLN A 70 -9.51 9.48 19.84
C GLN A 70 -10.13 10.78 19.34
N LYS A 71 -11.02 10.67 18.36
CA LYS A 71 -11.73 11.81 17.78
C LYS A 71 -12.97 11.33 17.03
N SER A 72 -14.14 11.53 17.63
CA SER A 72 -15.44 11.09 17.07
C SER A 72 -15.69 11.52 15.63
N ALA A 73 -15.31 12.75 15.26
CA ALA A 73 -15.53 13.31 13.92
C ALA A 73 -14.80 12.58 12.79
N VAL A 74 -13.79 11.76 13.10
CA VAL A 74 -13.00 11.00 12.11
C VAL A 74 -13.00 9.51 12.41
N ALA A 75 -13.94 9.01 13.22
CA ALA A 75 -14.07 7.58 13.47
C ALA A 75 -14.28 6.82 12.14
N GLY A 76 -13.56 5.71 11.98
CA GLY A 76 -13.58 4.89 10.75
C GLY A 76 -12.66 5.39 9.63
N TYR A 77 -12.04 6.57 9.75
CA TYR A 77 -11.05 7.03 8.76
C TYR A 77 -9.75 6.23 8.90
N PRO A 78 -9.07 5.90 7.78
CA PRO A 78 -7.70 5.42 7.85
C PRO A 78 -6.80 6.56 8.36
N PHE A 79 -5.87 6.21 9.23
CA PHE A 79 -4.84 7.12 9.72
C PHE A 79 -3.48 6.51 9.43
N GLY A 80 -2.54 7.31 8.93
CA GLY A 80 -1.18 6.88 8.64
C GLY A 80 -0.17 7.85 9.23
N SER A 81 0.86 7.32 9.88
CA SER A 81 2.05 8.06 10.29
C SER A 81 3.31 7.29 9.92
N MET A 82 4.43 7.98 9.77
CA MET A 82 5.71 7.32 9.55
C MET A 82 6.23 6.73 10.86
N ASP A 83 6.77 5.52 10.78
CA ASP A 83 7.40 4.82 11.91
C ASP A 83 8.66 4.08 11.44
N TYR A 84 9.61 3.96 12.36
CA TYR A 84 10.78 3.11 12.18
C TYR A 84 10.43 1.66 12.45
N TYR A 85 11.03 0.78 11.66
CA TYR A 85 11.00 -0.65 11.91
C TYR A 85 12.34 -1.28 11.54
N VAL A 86 12.56 -2.51 11.97
CA VAL A 86 13.61 -3.38 11.46
C VAL A 86 13.03 -4.75 11.15
N ASP A 87 13.72 -5.56 10.35
CA ASP A 87 13.48 -6.99 10.33
C ASP A 87 13.86 -7.54 11.72
N ASP A 88 13.02 -8.39 12.33
CA ASP A 88 13.01 -8.86 13.74
C ASP A 88 14.29 -9.52 14.29
N CYS A 89 15.44 -9.30 13.65
CA CYS A 89 16.77 -9.71 14.08
C CYS A 89 16.94 -11.23 13.98
N GLN A 90 16.07 -11.85 13.20
CA GLN A 90 16.13 -13.24 12.78
C GLN A 90 16.15 -13.37 11.25
N ASP A 91 16.15 -12.24 10.53
CA ASP A 91 16.01 -12.20 9.06
C ASP A 91 14.75 -12.95 8.62
N SER A 92 13.64 -12.76 9.36
CA SER A 92 12.36 -13.43 9.10
C SER A 92 11.50 -12.64 8.13
N GLY A 93 11.73 -11.33 7.97
CA GLY A 93 10.85 -10.41 7.27
C GLY A 93 9.70 -9.89 8.13
N THR A 94 9.62 -10.26 9.41
CA THR A 94 8.64 -9.72 10.35
C THR A 94 9.08 -8.34 10.82
N PRO A 95 8.30 -7.26 10.62
CA PRO A 95 8.67 -5.95 11.13
C PRO A 95 8.61 -5.90 12.66
N LEU A 96 9.72 -5.53 13.28
CA LEU A 96 9.85 -5.16 14.68
C LEU A 96 9.76 -3.63 14.80
N LEU A 97 8.83 -3.14 15.61
CA LEU A 97 8.58 -1.72 15.87
C LEU A 97 8.82 -1.37 17.34
N LEU A 98 9.28 -0.14 17.58
CA LEU A 98 9.38 0.48 18.89
C LEU A 98 8.35 1.61 19.00
N LEU A 99 7.24 1.35 19.69
CA LEU A 99 6.06 2.21 19.62
C LEU A 99 5.70 2.80 20.99
N SER A 100 5.28 4.06 21.00
CA SER A 100 4.83 4.75 22.22
C SER A 100 3.33 4.67 22.38
N HIS A 101 2.87 4.54 23.63
CA HIS A 101 1.45 4.65 23.96
C HIS A 101 0.80 5.99 23.57
N LEU A 102 1.61 7.02 23.30
CA LEU A 102 1.15 8.33 22.85
C LEU A 102 0.78 8.36 21.37
N GLN A 103 1.30 7.44 20.54
CA GLN A 103 1.04 7.43 19.11
C GLN A 103 -0.43 7.08 18.83
N ILE A 104 -1.09 7.87 17.97
CA ILE A 104 -2.49 7.63 17.58
C ILE A 104 -2.66 6.21 17.02
N ASN A 105 -1.70 5.72 16.24
CA ASN A 105 -1.74 4.36 15.73
C ASN A 105 -1.79 3.29 16.83
N VAL A 106 -1.00 3.44 17.90
CA VAL A 106 -1.01 2.51 19.04
C VAL A 106 -2.33 2.60 19.81
N GLN A 107 -2.85 3.81 19.98
CA GLN A 107 -4.15 4.01 20.62
C GLN A 107 -5.31 3.42 19.79
N ASN A 108 -5.23 3.52 18.47
CA ASN A 108 -6.16 2.89 17.54
C ASN A 108 -6.07 1.36 17.62
N ALA A 109 -4.86 0.81 17.60
CA ALA A 109 -4.61 -0.63 17.68
C ALA A 109 -5.18 -1.28 18.95
N ARG A 110 -5.30 -0.54 20.06
CA ARG A 110 -5.95 -1.02 21.29
C ARG A 110 -7.46 -1.25 21.13
N SER A 111 -8.12 -0.50 20.26
CA SER A 111 -9.55 -0.66 19.99
C SER A 111 -9.81 -1.66 18.86
N SER A 112 -9.00 -1.61 17.81
CA SER A 112 -9.00 -2.57 16.71
C SER A 112 -7.57 -2.81 16.26
N ASN A 113 -7.05 -4.00 16.55
CA ASN A 113 -5.67 -4.38 16.21
C ASN A 113 -5.57 -4.86 14.75
N GLN A 114 -6.25 -4.15 13.83
CA GLN A 114 -6.13 -4.33 12.39
C GLN A 114 -5.30 -3.16 11.86
N VAL A 115 -4.04 -3.45 11.57
CA VAL A 115 -3.05 -2.44 11.20
C VAL A 115 -2.31 -2.86 9.93
N SER A 116 -1.68 -1.90 9.27
CA SER A 116 -0.81 -2.20 8.14
C SER A 116 0.44 -1.35 8.14
N LEU A 117 1.51 -1.86 7.55
CA LEU A 117 2.75 -1.14 7.33
C LEU A 117 3.02 -1.08 5.82
N ALA A 118 2.88 0.11 5.25
CA ALA A 118 3.19 0.37 3.86
C ALA A 118 4.64 0.80 3.71
N ILE A 119 5.40 0.08 2.89
CA ILE A 119 6.83 0.28 2.68
C ILE A 119 7.07 0.49 1.19
N ARG A 120 7.83 1.51 0.86
CA ARG A 120 8.27 1.79 -0.51
C ARG A 120 9.77 1.99 -0.53
N ARG A 121 10.40 1.72 -1.67
CA ARG A 121 11.80 2.11 -1.86
C ARG A 121 11.95 3.61 -1.63
N LEU A 122 12.94 3.98 -0.83
CA LEU A 122 13.35 5.37 -0.67
C LEU A 122 14.51 5.65 -1.63
N PRO A 123 14.49 6.77 -2.37
CA PRO A 123 15.60 7.15 -3.22
C PRO A 123 16.85 7.44 -2.39
N GLY A 124 18.01 7.08 -2.91
CA GLY A 124 19.29 7.48 -2.34
C GLY A 124 19.53 8.99 -2.46
N GLU A 125 20.55 9.49 -1.75
CA GLU A 125 20.94 10.89 -1.84
C GLU A 125 21.31 11.27 -3.28
N GLY A 126 20.64 12.29 -3.82
CA GLY A 126 20.86 12.77 -5.20
C GLY A 126 20.23 11.88 -6.29
N GLU A 127 19.61 10.76 -5.95
CA GLU A 127 18.91 9.90 -6.90
C GLU A 127 17.67 10.62 -7.46
N ARG A 128 17.54 10.65 -8.78
CA ARG A 128 16.38 11.18 -9.49
C ARG A 128 15.69 10.03 -10.22
N GLY A 129 14.37 9.98 -10.15
CA GLY A 129 13.60 8.92 -10.79
C GLY A 129 12.10 9.09 -10.56
N ASN A 130 11.31 8.26 -11.22
CA ASN A 130 9.86 8.23 -11.04
C ASN A 130 9.51 7.25 -9.90
N PRO A 131 9.05 7.70 -8.72
CA PRO A 131 8.72 6.79 -7.61
C PRO A 131 7.58 5.81 -7.94
N MET A 132 6.84 6.02 -9.03
CA MET A 132 5.80 5.11 -9.48
C MET A 132 6.34 3.81 -10.09
N VAL A 133 7.60 3.79 -10.53
CA VAL A 133 8.26 2.57 -11.06
C VAL A 133 8.93 1.74 -9.97
N ASP A 134 9.02 2.27 -8.75
CA ASP A 134 9.69 1.59 -7.64
C ASP A 134 8.85 0.47 -7.03
N PRO A 135 9.48 -0.52 -6.38
CA PRO A 135 8.76 -1.54 -5.65
C PRO A 135 8.15 -0.98 -4.35
N ARG A 136 6.96 -1.47 -4.01
CA ARG A 136 6.22 -1.18 -2.77
C ARG A 136 5.54 -2.44 -2.26
N VAL A 137 5.44 -2.54 -0.94
CA VAL A 137 4.72 -3.62 -0.25
C VAL A 137 3.86 -3.04 0.86
N THR A 138 2.66 -3.59 1.03
CA THR A 138 1.81 -3.33 2.20
C THR A 138 1.68 -4.64 2.97
N LEU A 139 2.17 -4.63 4.21
CA LEU A 139 2.04 -5.74 5.16
C LEU A 139 0.84 -5.45 6.04
N MET A 140 -0.14 -6.36 6.10
CA MET A 140 -1.36 -6.20 6.88
C MET A 140 -1.41 -7.26 7.98
N GLY A 141 -1.83 -6.89 9.18
CA GLY A 141 -1.91 -7.83 10.29
C GLY A 141 -2.15 -7.14 11.64
N ARG A 142 -1.46 -7.62 12.67
CA ARG A 142 -1.69 -7.20 14.07
C ARG A 142 -0.39 -6.91 14.81
N LEU A 143 -0.45 -5.99 15.77
CA LEU A 143 0.66 -5.79 16.71
C LEU A 143 0.63 -6.86 17.80
N VAL A 144 1.75 -7.57 17.97
CA VAL A 144 1.97 -8.53 19.05
C VAL A 144 3.14 -8.05 19.91
N PRO A 145 2.97 -7.86 21.23
CA PRO A 145 4.06 -7.47 22.12
C PRO A 145 5.22 -8.47 22.04
N VAL A 146 6.44 -7.97 22.05
CA VAL A 146 7.62 -8.84 22.14
C VAL A 146 7.76 -9.37 23.56
N GLU A 147 8.04 -10.67 23.69
CA GLU A 147 8.33 -11.31 24.97
C GLU A 147 9.51 -10.65 25.69
N ALA A 148 9.40 -10.43 27.00
CA ALA A 148 10.45 -9.78 27.82
C ALA A 148 11.84 -10.42 27.66
N SER A 149 11.89 -11.75 27.44
CA SER A 149 13.14 -12.49 27.23
C SER A 149 13.85 -12.15 25.91
N LYS A 150 13.14 -11.56 24.94
CA LYS A 150 13.65 -11.19 23.61
C LYS A 150 13.91 -9.69 23.45
N GLU A 151 13.44 -8.85 24.39
CA GLU A 151 13.53 -7.38 24.29
C GLU A 151 14.97 -6.87 24.15
N LYS A 152 15.94 -7.45 24.87
CA LYS A 152 17.34 -7.04 24.76
C LYS A 152 17.90 -7.24 23.34
N LYS A 153 17.55 -8.35 22.69
CA LYS A 153 17.97 -8.64 21.31
C LYS A 153 17.28 -7.71 20.32
N ALA A 154 15.99 -7.43 20.54
CA ALA A 154 15.23 -6.45 19.77
C ALA A 154 15.87 -5.06 19.84
N GLU A 155 16.25 -4.61 21.03
CA GLU A 155 16.94 -3.34 21.26
C GLU A 155 18.27 -3.24 20.49
N GLU A 156 19.19 -4.21 20.70
CA GLU A 156 20.52 -4.19 20.09
C GLU A 156 20.46 -4.03 18.56
N CYS A 157 19.55 -4.77 17.94
CA CYS A 157 19.35 -4.80 16.50
C CYS A 157 18.60 -3.58 15.97
N PHE A 158 17.56 -3.12 16.66
CA PHE A 158 16.84 -1.90 16.29
C PHE A 158 17.77 -0.70 16.32
N VAL A 159 18.57 -0.56 17.39
CA VAL A 159 19.54 0.51 17.57
C VAL A 159 20.71 0.41 16.58
N ALA A 160 21.07 -0.79 16.13
CA ALA A 160 22.07 -0.95 15.08
C ALA A 160 21.61 -0.35 13.74
N LYS A 161 20.30 -0.29 13.48
CA LYS A 161 19.74 0.37 12.29
C LYS A 161 19.31 1.82 12.52
N HIS A 162 18.82 2.13 13.71
CA HIS A 162 18.35 3.46 14.10
C HIS A 162 19.11 3.91 15.36
N PRO A 163 20.38 4.36 15.25
CA PRO A 163 21.22 4.68 16.41
C PRO A 163 20.65 5.75 17.34
N GLU A 164 19.84 6.66 16.80
CA GLU A 164 19.14 7.70 17.53
C GLU A 164 18.06 7.15 18.47
N ALA A 165 17.55 5.94 18.23
CA ALA A 165 16.49 5.34 19.05
C ALA A 165 16.89 5.08 20.50
N LYS A 166 18.20 5.11 20.80
CA LYS A 166 18.77 5.07 22.16
C LYS A 166 18.12 6.09 23.11
N TRP A 167 17.64 7.23 22.58
CA TRP A 167 17.03 8.29 23.39
C TRP A 167 15.59 8.02 23.82
N TRP A 168 14.93 6.99 23.27
CA TRP A 168 13.55 6.64 23.61
C TRP A 168 13.34 5.13 23.79
N LEU A 169 14.40 4.41 24.13
CA LEU A 169 14.30 3.02 24.56
C LEU A 169 13.41 2.89 25.80
N PRO A 170 12.79 1.72 26.03
CA PRO A 170 12.04 1.46 27.25
C PRO A 170 12.91 1.77 28.49
N GLY A 171 12.43 2.70 29.34
CA GLY A 171 13.15 3.13 30.54
C GLY A 171 14.27 4.17 30.34
N ALA A 172 14.60 4.58 29.11
CA ALA A 172 15.65 5.57 28.83
C ALA A 172 15.15 7.01 28.65
N GLY A 173 13.86 7.22 28.39
CA GLY A 173 13.28 8.52 28.04
C GLY A 173 12.10 8.97 28.92
N PHE A 174 11.49 10.10 28.56
CA PHE A 174 10.33 10.69 29.26
C PHE A 174 8.99 9.98 29.00
N HIS A 175 8.95 9.08 28.02
CA HIS A 175 7.74 8.38 27.60
C HIS A 175 7.98 6.88 27.52
N ASP A 176 6.93 6.10 27.81
CA ASP A 176 6.96 4.65 27.75
C ASP A 176 6.79 4.18 26.30
N PHE A 177 7.83 3.50 25.80
CA PHE A 177 7.87 2.81 24.51
C PHE A 177 7.89 1.31 24.75
N LYS A 178 7.27 0.54 23.84
CA LYS A 178 7.21 -0.92 23.91
C LYS A 178 7.53 -1.54 22.56
N TRP A 179 8.06 -2.75 22.61
CA TRP A 179 8.41 -3.53 21.44
C TRP A 179 7.19 -4.30 20.92
N TYR A 180 6.96 -4.24 19.61
CA TYR A 180 5.92 -5.01 18.93
C TYR A 180 6.45 -5.63 17.66
N ASN A 181 6.08 -6.89 17.40
CA ASN A 181 6.13 -7.44 16.06
C ASN A 181 4.82 -7.13 15.34
N LEU A 182 4.90 -6.80 14.05
CA LEU A 182 3.76 -6.87 13.16
C LEU A 182 3.64 -8.31 12.65
N GLU A 183 2.76 -9.09 13.28
CA GLU A 183 2.43 -10.42 12.76
C GLU A 183 1.62 -10.26 11.48
N ILE A 184 2.22 -10.67 10.37
CA ILE A 184 1.68 -10.49 9.02
C ILE A 184 0.61 -11.55 8.76
N GLU A 185 -0.57 -11.08 8.32
CA GLU A 185 -1.70 -11.91 7.91
C GLU A 185 -1.93 -11.86 6.41
N GLU A 186 -1.66 -10.71 5.77
CA GLU A 186 -1.84 -10.51 4.34
C GLU A 186 -0.75 -9.59 3.77
N ILE A 187 -0.36 -9.82 2.51
CA ILE A 187 0.71 -9.07 1.84
C ILE A 187 0.24 -8.67 0.45
N TYR A 188 0.32 -7.37 0.14
CA TYR A 188 0.11 -6.87 -1.21
C TYR A 188 1.37 -6.22 -1.75
N TYR A 189 1.84 -6.66 -2.91
CA TYR A 189 3.08 -6.20 -3.52
C TYR A 189 2.83 -5.55 -4.89
N ILE A 190 3.61 -4.51 -5.16
CA ILE A 190 3.68 -3.82 -6.44
C ILE A 190 5.17 -3.72 -6.78
N GLY A 191 5.65 -4.52 -7.75
CA GLY A 191 7.06 -4.55 -8.12
C GLY A 191 7.54 -3.36 -8.95
N GLY A 192 6.62 -2.67 -9.63
CA GLY A 192 6.94 -1.52 -10.48
C GLY A 192 5.82 -1.23 -11.48
N PHE A 193 6.17 -0.74 -12.67
CA PHE A 193 5.22 -0.39 -13.74
C PHE A 193 5.60 -1.06 -15.08
N GLY A 194 4.65 -1.20 -16.01
CA GLY A 194 4.96 -1.66 -17.38
C GLY A 194 4.76 -3.16 -17.67
N GLY A 195 3.98 -3.87 -16.85
CA GLY A 195 3.51 -5.24 -17.15
C GLY A 195 4.54 -6.37 -17.04
N ILE A 196 5.79 -6.04 -16.69
CA ILE A 196 6.86 -7.02 -16.45
C ILE A 196 7.02 -7.37 -14.97
N HIS A 197 6.51 -6.51 -14.07
CA HIS A 197 6.58 -6.68 -12.62
C HIS A 197 5.31 -7.31 -12.07
N TYR A 198 5.48 -8.09 -11.00
CA TYR A 198 4.39 -8.68 -10.24
C TYR A 198 3.61 -7.58 -9.51
N ILE A 199 2.28 -7.65 -9.63
CA ILE A 199 1.34 -6.82 -8.89
C ILE A 199 0.26 -7.75 -8.37
N GLY A 200 0.16 -7.88 -7.05
CA GLY A 200 -0.83 -8.77 -6.47
C GLY A 200 -0.52 -9.19 -5.04
N TRP A 201 -1.36 -10.10 -4.55
CA TRP A 201 -1.22 -10.73 -3.25
C TRP A 201 -0.01 -11.67 -3.23
N ILE A 202 0.71 -11.73 -2.12
CA ILE A 202 1.78 -12.69 -1.87
C ILE A 202 1.35 -13.56 -0.69
N ASP A 203 1.44 -14.87 -0.85
CA ASP A 203 1.14 -15.80 0.24
C ASP A 203 2.16 -15.60 1.38
N VAL A 204 1.65 -15.51 2.60
CA VAL A 204 2.47 -15.25 3.79
C VAL A 204 3.56 -16.32 3.98
N ASP A 205 3.22 -17.59 3.75
CA ASP A 205 4.19 -18.69 3.83
C ASP A 205 5.31 -18.54 2.79
N THR A 206 4.96 -18.17 1.55
CA THR A 206 5.94 -17.93 0.48
C THR A 206 6.85 -16.76 0.83
N TYR A 207 6.31 -15.68 1.41
CA TYR A 207 7.09 -14.56 1.92
C TYR A 207 8.10 -14.97 3.00
N TYR A 208 7.67 -15.76 3.98
CA TYR A 208 8.57 -16.22 5.05
C TYR A 208 9.64 -17.19 4.55
N GLN A 209 9.31 -18.03 3.56
CA GLN A 209 10.26 -18.97 2.94
C GLN A 209 11.22 -18.30 1.95
N ALA A 210 10.87 -17.12 1.42
CA ALA A 210 11.68 -16.44 0.42
C ALA A 210 13.01 -15.93 0.99
N ASN A 211 14.05 -15.96 0.16
CA ASN A 211 15.37 -15.45 0.52
C ASN A 211 15.48 -13.96 0.14
N ALA A 212 15.62 -13.08 1.15
CA ALA A 212 15.80 -11.63 0.95
C ALA A 212 17.06 -11.27 0.13
N ASN A 213 18.02 -12.20 0.00
CA ASN A 213 19.27 -12.02 -0.73
C ASN A 213 19.24 -12.68 -2.13
N SER A 214 18.12 -13.26 -2.58
CA SER A 214 18.07 -13.85 -3.92
C SER A 214 18.27 -12.75 -4.98
N ASN A 215 19.29 -12.91 -5.83
CA ASN A 215 19.56 -11.96 -6.89
C ASN A 215 18.45 -12.01 -7.94
N SER A 216 17.69 -10.92 -8.09
CA SER A 216 16.96 -10.64 -9.32
C SER A 216 17.96 -10.23 -10.41
N ALA A 217 18.81 -11.16 -10.82
CA ALA A 217 19.84 -10.91 -11.83
C ALA A 217 19.27 -10.77 -13.25
N ARG A 218 17.94 -10.81 -13.41
CA ARG A 218 17.29 -10.89 -14.73
C ARG A 218 16.45 -9.68 -15.13
N LEU A 219 16.11 -8.77 -14.20
CA LEU A 219 15.26 -7.62 -14.50
C LEU A 219 16.02 -6.34 -14.88
N THR A 220 17.23 -6.15 -14.35
CA THR A 220 18.07 -4.98 -14.70
C THR A 220 18.43 -4.93 -16.19
N ALA A 221 18.48 -6.07 -16.87
CA ALA A 221 18.76 -6.14 -18.30
C ALA A 221 17.59 -5.70 -19.21
N VAL A 222 16.37 -5.58 -18.67
CA VAL A 222 15.19 -5.10 -19.41
C VAL A 222 15.05 -3.58 -19.27
N GLU A 223 15.33 -3.02 -18.09
CA GLU A 223 15.31 -1.58 -17.86
C GLU A 223 16.38 -0.84 -18.68
N ASP A 224 17.60 -1.40 -18.77
CA ASP A 224 18.72 -0.85 -19.55
C ASP A 224 18.41 -0.80 -21.07
N LYS A 225 17.52 -1.68 -21.56
CA LYS A 225 17.02 -1.62 -22.94
C LYS A 225 15.86 -0.65 -23.12
N SER A 226 15.09 -0.35 -22.07
CA SER A 226 13.96 0.57 -22.14
C SER A 226 14.40 2.04 -22.26
N GLU A 227 15.52 2.43 -21.65
CA GLU A 227 16.11 3.76 -21.84
C GLU A 227 16.57 4.00 -23.29
N SER A 228 16.98 2.95 -24.01
CA SER A 228 17.33 3.04 -25.44
C SER A 228 16.13 3.24 -26.38
N SER A 229 14.89 3.07 -25.89
CA SER A 229 13.66 3.12 -26.69
C SER A 229 12.76 4.32 -26.40
N GLY A 230 13.32 5.39 -25.82
CA GLY A 230 12.68 6.70 -25.54
C GLY A 230 12.06 7.45 -26.74
N SER A 231 11.89 6.80 -27.90
CA SER A 231 11.13 7.28 -29.06
C SER A 231 9.63 6.93 -28.97
N PHE A 232 9.24 5.87 -28.26
CA PHE A 232 7.87 5.34 -28.33
C PHE A 232 6.85 6.12 -27.49
N PHE A 233 7.27 6.78 -26.41
CA PHE A 233 6.36 7.47 -25.48
C PHE A 233 5.94 8.89 -25.90
N ARG A 234 6.41 9.41 -27.05
CA ARG A 234 6.08 10.77 -27.51
C ARG A 234 4.76 10.88 -28.30
N GLN A 235 4.06 9.78 -28.56
CA GLN A 235 2.90 9.78 -29.48
C GLN A 235 1.50 9.62 -28.84
N GLN A 236 1.36 9.54 -27.51
CA GLN A 236 0.04 9.36 -26.88
C GLN A 236 -0.48 10.55 -26.05
N THR A 237 0.16 11.72 -26.12
CA THR A 237 -0.37 12.96 -25.53
C THR A 237 -0.92 13.90 -26.59
N THR A 238 -1.87 13.43 -27.41
CA THR A 238 -2.82 14.30 -28.11
C THR A 238 -4.19 13.63 -28.13
N PHE A 239 -5.00 13.95 -27.13
CA PHE A 239 -6.45 13.92 -27.26
C PHE A 239 -6.98 15.28 -26.79
N ALA A 240 -7.44 16.05 -27.78
CA ALA A 240 -8.44 17.10 -27.63
C ALA A 240 -9.83 16.46 -27.78
#